data_AF-A0AAX2E848-F1
#
_entry.id   AF-A0AAX2E848-F1
#
_cell.length_a   1.000
_cell.length_b   1.000
_cell.length_c   1.000
_cell.angle_alpha   90.00
_cell.angle_beta   90.00
_cell.angle_gamma   90.00
#
_symmetry.space_group_name_H-M   'P 1'
#
loop_
_entity.id
_entity.type
_entity.pdbx_description
1 polymer ?
#
loop_
_entity_poly.entity_id
_entity_poly.type
_entity_poly.pdbx_seq_one_letter_code
_entity_poly.pdbx_strand_id
1 'polypeptide(L)'
;MARNKDVPQVWQHYDADGGGYRRLRDMTASELAERDEAQQGYEQMLARQQAYEERLPTTQVESQPTPVGCVFAKSCKLPNAIIDYVTPTGFIPTDSVANYGALTLLGGREVEAGGRVPLKRISGVLPANLGALTLGGVCVGSGTTGSGLGLISSGVAAGALLGLVALLAPSSLGDGALYSEEQLRNLKQARTRLRLRVEQQADGSLKGYGFNTQGRREWEMIPVAEFEARDEQQVADLGDGITLTWTPSVDPSNTTGIPPLEAAPQTPPIWIFPPTEAAERIIVSPIYPPKYRDFILVFPPGSGVRPLYVVLSVRRGSGVVTGQGEDVLGAWLAGAARDQGAPIPQSVADQLRGKKFSSFDVFRKAFWTAVGNTPELSRQFGRINQANMKNGYSPYPTPSEQAGGRKVYELHHVEHLAKGGELYDIDNLRVTTPKRHIQIHAEDRR
;
A
#
# COMPACT_ATOMS: atom_id res chain seq x y z
N MET A 1 75.68 -26.37 41.01
CA MET A 1 75.69 -26.04 39.58
C MET A 1 74.52 -25.11 39.32
N ALA A 2 74.78 -23.90 38.82
CA ALA A 2 73.76 -22.87 38.62
C ALA A 2 72.85 -23.26 37.45
N ARG A 3 71.54 -23.19 37.69
CA ARG A 3 70.50 -23.61 36.74
C ARG A 3 70.32 -22.56 35.65
N ASN A 4 70.27 -22.99 34.39
CA ASN A 4 69.92 -22.12 33.26
C ASN A 4 68.42 -21.84 33.33
N LYS A 5 68.02 -20.59 33.63
CA LYS A 5 66.62 -20.24 33.96
C LYS A 5 65.70 -20.16 32.74
N ASP A 6 66.25 -20.31 31.54
CA ASP A 6 65.56 -20.04 30.28
C ASP A 6 65.03 -21.30 29.58
N VAL A 7 65.24 -22.50 30.14
CA VAL A 7 64.73 -23.76 29.57
C VAL A 7 63.33 -24.09 30.13
N PRO A 8 62.29 -24.22 29.29
CA PRO A 8 60.95 -24.60 29.71
C PRO A 8 60.94 -25.94 30.46
N GLN A 9 60.06 -26.05 31.46
CA GLN A 9 59.94 -27.25 32.28
C GLN A 9 58.66 -28.03 32.00
N VAL A 10 58.75 -29.34 32.14
CA VAL A 10 57.64 -30.29 32.01
C VAL A 10 57.55 -31.13 33.28
N TRP A 11 56.32 -31.45 33.69
CA TRP A 11 56.07 -32.36 34.81
C TRP A 11 56.40 -33.78 34.40
N GLN A 12 57.31 -34.43 35.14
CA GLN A 12 57.53 -35.85 35.02
C GLN A 12 56.90 -36.56 36.22
N HIS A 13 56.08 -37.56 35.91
CA HIS A 13 55.43 -38.44 36.88
C HIS A 13 56.34 -39.64 37.13
N TYR A 14 56.54 -39.96 38.41
CA TYR A 14 57.21 -41.19 38.81
C TYR A 14 56.24 -42.00 39.65
N ASP A 15 55.90 -43.18 39.14
CA ASP A 15 55.07 -44.13 39.86
C ASP A 15 55.99 -45.04 40.68
N ALA A 16 55.75 -45.06 41.99
CA ALA A 16 56.34 -46.03 42.90
C ALA A 16 55.21 -46.56 43.80
N ASP A 17 55.22 -47.87 44.03
CA ASP A 17 54.17 -48.64 44.73
C ASP A 17 54.03 -48.24 46.22
N GLY A 18 53.46 -47.07 46.45
CA GLY A 18 53.25 -46.50 47.78
C GLY A 18 53.09 -44.98 47.84
N GLY A 19 53.12 -44.27 46.70
CA GLY A 19 52.80 -42.84 46.61
C GLY A 19 53.63 -42.15 45.52
N GLY A 20 53.06 -42.01 44.32
CA GLY A 20 53.72 -41.33 43.21
C GLY A 20 53.94 -39.83 43.49
N TYR A 21 55.08 -39.31 43.08
CA TYR A 21 55.40 -37.89 43.17
C TYR A 21 55.70 -37.31 41.79
N ARG A 22 55.48 -36.00 41.65
CA ARG A 22 55.70 -35.27 40.40
C ARG A 22 56.85 -34.30 40.61
N ARG A 23 57.80 -34.26 39.68
CA ARG A 23 58.89 -33.27 39.70
C ARG A 23 58.94 -32.53 38.38
N LEU A 24 59.13 -31.22 38.45
CA LEU A 24 59.47 -30.42 37.27
C LEU A 24 60.90 -30.74 36.86
N ARG A 25 61.06 -31.17 35.61
CA ARG A 25 62.37 -31.27 34.95
C ARG A 25 62.41 -30.35 33.75
N ASP A 26 63.61 -29.98 33.35
CA ASP A 26 63.82 -29.22 32.13
C ASP A 26 63.49 -30.13 30.92
N MET A 27 62.91 -29.55 29.87
CA MET A 27 62.61 -30.28 28.64
C MET A 27 63.90 -30.82 28.00
N THR A 28 63.85 -32.05 27.48
CA THR A 28 64.96 -32.64 26.73
C THR A 28 65.08 -31.97 25.36
N ALA A 29 66.24 -32.11 24.71
CA ALA A 29 66.47 -31.55 23.36
C ALA A 29 65.45 -32.05 22.33
N SER A 30 64.99 -33.31 22.45
CA SER A 30 63.95 -33.87 21.57
C SER A 30 62.58 -33.24 21.82
N GLU A 31 62.20 -33.03 23.09
CA GLU A 31 60.92 -32.40 23.44
C GLU A 31 60.91 -30.90 23.10
N LEU A 32 62.06 -30.22 23.17
CA LEU A 32 62.24 -28.85 22.68
C LEU A 32 62.07 -28.79 21.17
N ALA A 33 62.68 -29.71 20.41
CA ALA A 33 62.53 -29.77 18.97
C ALA A 33 61.07 -30.04 18.55
N GLU A 34 60.37 -30.97 19.22
CA GLU A 34 58.94 -31.22 18.97
C GLU A 34 58.07 -30.00 19.29
N ARG A 35 58.40 -29.27 20.36
CA ARG A 35 57.69 -28.02 20.71
C ARG A 35 57.95 -26.94 19.68
N ASP A 36 59.18 -26.77 19.23
CA ASP A 36 59.57 -25.78 18.22
C ASP A 36 58.93 -26.11 16.87
N GLU A 37 58.85 -27.38 16.49
CA GLU A 37 58.12 -27.82 15.29
C GLU A 37 56.61 -27.58 15.41
N ALA A 38 56.00 -27.86 16.57
CA ALA A 38 54.59 -27.58 16.82
C ALA A 38 54.31 -26.06 16.79
N GLN A 39 55.24 -25.26 17.33
CA GLN A 39 55.15 -23.80 17.33
C GLN A 39 55.33 -23.24 15.92
N GLN A 40 56.26 -23.77 15.13
CA GLN A 40 56.41 -23.43 13.71
C GLN A 40 55.16 -23.81 12.91
N GLY A 41 54.54 -24.95 13.19
CA GLY A 41 53.26 -25.34 12.58
C GLY A 41 52.13 -24.37 12.91
N TYR A 42 52.09 -23.88 14.15
CA TYR A 42 51.12 -22.87 14.60
C TYR A 42 51.39 -21.49 13.99
N GLU A 43 52.65 -21.07 13.90
CA GLU A 43 53.06 -19.82 13.25
C GLU A 43 52.77 -19.85 11.74
N GLN A 44 53.01 -20.98 11.07
CA GLN A 44 52.63 -21.16 9.66
C GLN A 44 51.11 -21.14 9.47
N MET A 45 50.33 -21.70 10.40
CA MET A 45 48.87 -21.61 10.38
C MET A 45 48.42 -20.15 10.51
N LEU A 46 48.97 -19.41 11.48
CA LEU A 46 48.68 -17.98 11.69
C LEU A 46 49.06 -17.14 10.46
N ALA A 47 50.25 -17.37 9.89
CA ALA A 47 50.70 -16.68 8.67
C ALA A 47 49.77 -16.97 7.48
N ARG A 48 49.25 -18.20 7.37
CA ARG A 48 48.27 -18.58 6.34
C ARG A 48 46.91 -17.93 6.58
N GLN A 49 46.52 -17.74 7.85
CA GLN A 49 45.31 -17.02 8.25
C GLN A 49 45.43 -15.52 7.94
N GLN A 50 46.56 -14.90 8.25
CA GLN A 50 46.86 -13.52 7.89
C GLN A 50 46.91 -13.33 6.37
N ALA A 51 47.57 -14.22 5.63
CA ALA A 51 47.57 -14.16 4.16
C ALA A 51 46.17 -14.37 3.56
N TYR A 52 45.27 -15.08 4.26
CA TYR A 52 43.87 -15.20 3.88
C TYR A 52 43.08 -13.92 4.22
N GLU A 53 43.34 -13.28 5.36
CA GLU A 53 42.77 -11.99 5.75
C GLU A 53 43.25 -10.82 4.88
N GLU A 54 44.49 -10.85 4.39
CA GLU A 54 45.03 -9.88 3.43
C GLU A 54 44.50 -10.11 2.01
N ARG A 55 44.14 -11.36 1.66
CA ARG A 55 43.52 -11.73 0.38
C ARG A 55 42.00 -11.59 0.37
N LEU A 56 41.36 -11.65 1.53
CA LEU A 56 40.01 -11.15 1.69
C LEU A 56 40.07 -9.71 1.19
N PRO A 57 39.20 -9.31 0.24
CA PRO A 57 39.15 -7.93 -0.16
C PRO A 57 39.00 -7.15 1.14
N THR A 58 39.99 -6.30 1.45
CA THR A 58 39.72 -5.14 2.31
C THR A 58 38.44 -4.60 1.73
N THR A 59 37.41 -4.43 2.57
CA THR A 59 36.29 -3.58 2.19
C THR A 59 36.97 -2.27 1.82
N GLN A 60 37.31 -2.11 0.53
CA GLN A 60 37.31 -0.81 -0.09
C GLN A 60 36.01 -0.26 0.45
N VAL A 61 36.12 0.80 1.24
CA VAL A 61 35.01 1.70 1.39
C VAL A 61 34.64 1.98 -0.04
N GLU A 62 33.68 1.21 -0.56
CA GLU A 62 33.15 1.37 -1.89
C GLU A 62 32.86 2.85 -1.89
N SER A 63 33.58 3.58 -2.74
CA SER A 63 33.36 5.00 -2.93
C SER A 63 31.85 5.13 -3.02
N GLN A 64 31.25 5.71 -1.98
CA GLN A 64 29.81 5.59 -1.76
C GLN A 64 29.15 5.90 -3.09
N PRO A 65 28.40 4.96 -3.70
CA PRO A 65 27.74 5.26 -4.94
C PRO A 65 26.91 6.52 -4.65
N THR A 66 27.19 7.57 -5.41
CA THR A 66 26.48 8.86 -5.35
C THR A 66 25.00 8.60 -5.09
N PRO A 67 24.36 9.24 -4.08
CA PRO A 67 23.01 8.89 -3.66
C PRO A 67 22.07 8.70 -4.86
N VAL A 68 21.66 7.45 -5.10
CA VAL A 68 20.87 7.07 -6.27
C VAL A 68 19.40 7.43 -6.02
N GLY A 69 19.10 8.72 -5.96
CA GLY A 69 17.75 9.27 -5.78
C GLY A 69 17.12 8.96 -4.42
N CYS A 70 16.61 9.99 -3.76
CA CYS A 70 15.87 9.82 -2.51
C CYS A 70 14.61 8.95 -2.71
N VAL A 71 14.17 8.29 -1.63
CA VAL A 71 12.90 7.55 -1.55
C VAL A 71 12.09 8.03 -0.35
N PHE A 72 10.77 7.94 -0.40
CA PHE A 72 9.91 8.35 0.71
C PHE A 72 9.91 7.32 1.83
N ALA A 73 9.78 6.04 1.47
CA ALA A 73 9.83 4.92 2.39
C ALA A 73 10.59 3.75 1.75
N LYS A 74 11.38 3.05 2.55
CA LYS A 74 12.07 1.79 2.21
C LYS A 74 12.14 0.88 3.43
N SER A 75 12.43 -0.41 3.22
CA SER A 75 12.61 -1.34 4.33
C SER A 75 13.85 -0.98 5.15
N CYS A 76 13.71 -0.95 6.47
CA CYS A 76 14.81 -0.74 7.42
C CYS A 76 15.80 -1.92 7.47
N LYS A 77 15.49 -3.03 6.81
CA LYS A 77 16.39 -4.18 6.65
C LYS A 77 17.45 -3.97 5.57
N LEU A 78 17.29 -2.94 4.73
CA LEU A 78 18.28 -2.60 3.71
C LEU A 78 19.49 -1.93 4.36
N PRO A 79 20.70 -2.10 3.81
CA PRO A 79 21.87 -1.36 4.25
C PRO A 79 21.68 0.16 4.16
N ASN A 80 22.52 0.88 4.91
CA ASN A 80 22.58 2.35 4.89
C ASN A 80 22.72 2.86 3.44
N ALA A 81 21.97 3.92 3.09
CA ALA A 81 21.91 4.55 1.77
C ALA A 81 21.38 3.66 0.61
N ILE A 82 21.17 2.36 0.83
CA ILE A 82 20.69 1.42 -0.20
C ILE A 82 19.16 1.37 -0.23
N ILE A 83 18.56 1.76 -1.36
CA ILE A 83 17.09 1.79 -1.53
C ILE A 83 16.51 0.50 -2.13
N ASP A 84 17.38 -0.40 -2.61
CA ASP A 84 17.03 -1.59 -3.38
C ASP A 84 17.63 -2.86 -2.78
N TYR A 85 16.89 -3.96 -2.83
CA TYR A 85 17.44 -5.29 -2.60
C TYR A 85 18.40 -5.64 -3.73
N VAL A 86 19.69 -5.66 -3.42
CA VAL A 86 20.74 -6.09 -4.35
C VAL A 86 21.07 -7.54 -4.04
N THR A 87 20.41 -8.47 -4.74
CA THR A 87 20.74 -9.90 -4.68
C THR A 87 21.13 -10.40 -6.08
N PRO A 88 22.05 -11.36 -6.21
CA PRO A 88 22.46 -11.90 -7.52
C PRO A 88 21.30 -12.44 -8.36
N THR A 89 20.23 -12.87 -7.70
CA THR A 89 19.02 -13.41 -8.33
C THR A 89 17.92 -12.37 -8.56
N GLY A 90 18.10 -11.12 -8.11
CA GLY A 90 17.06 -10.08 -8.13
C GLY A 90 15.87 -10.39 -7.21
N PHE A 91 16.03 -11.31 -6.26
CA PHE A 91 14.98 -11.70 -5.32
C PHE A 91 14.69 -10.57 -4.32
N ILE A 92 13.40 -10.24 -4.21
CA ILE A 92 12.85 -9.31 -3.21
C ILE A 92 12.05 -10.15 -2.20
N PRO A 93 12.38 -10.12 -0.90
CA PRO A 93 11.66 -10.88 0.11
C PRO A 93 10.28 -10.29 0.38
N THR A 94 9.31 -11.15 0.70
CA THR A 94 8.07 -10.71 1.35
C THR A 94 8.41 -10.16 2.73
N ASP A 95 7.90 -8.97 3.05
CA ASP A 95 8.29 -8.25 4.25
C ASP A 95 7.08 -7.68 5.01
N SER A 96 7.24 -7.41 6.30
CA SER A 96 6.19 -6.75 7.09
C SER A 96 6.15 -5.25 6.78
N VAL A 97 4.95 -4.66 6.72
CA VAL A 97 4.79 -3.20 6.61
C VAL A 97 5.54 -2.44 7.71
N ALA A 98 5.67 -3.05 8.90
CA ALA A 98 6.37 -2.47 10.04
C ALA A 98 7.87 -2.21 9.78
N ASN A 99 8.46 -2.92 8.81
CA ASN A 99 9.85 -2.68 8.42
C ASN A 99 10.00 -1.43 7.53
N TYR A 100 8.91 -0.93 6.94
CA TYR A 100 8.93 0.31 6.14
C TYR A 100 8.55 1.54 6.96
N GLY A 101 7.74 1.36 8.01
CA GLY A 101 7.32 2.46 8.86
C GLY A 101 6.22 2.06 9.84
N ALA A 102 5.87 3.00 10.72
CA ALA A 102 4.78 2.84 11.66
C ALA A 102 3.44 3.10 10.95
N LEU A 103 2.61 2.05 10.86
CA LEU A 103 1.28 2.11 10.26
C LEU A 103 0.22 2.46 11.31
N THR A 104 -0.65 3.40 10.97
CA THR A 104 -1.87 3.75 11.70
C THR A 104 -3.06 3.64 10.78
N LEU A 105 -4.13 3.00 11.25
CA LEU A 105 -5.41 2.95 10.53
C LEU A 105 -6.42 3.86 11.21
N LEU A 106 -7.06 4.69 10.41
CA LEU A 106 -8.15 5.57 10.81
C LEU A 106 -9.42 5.20 10.03
N GLY A 107 -10.57 5.33 10.66
CA GLY A 107 -11.86 5.09 10.03
C GLY A 107 -12.91 6.09 10.49
N GLY A 108 -13.80 6.44 9.57
CA GLY A 108 -14.95 7.29 9.83
C GLY A 108 -16.25 6.54 9.57
N ARG A 109 -17.24 6.71 10.44
CA ARG A 109 -18.59 6.10 10.32
C ARG A 109 -19.71 7.13 10.28
N GLU A 110 -19.44 8.34 10.74
CA GLU A 110 -20.42 9.40 10.94
C GLU A 110 -20.10 10.55 9.98
N VAL A 111 -21.13 11.32 9.62
CA VAL A 111 -20.95 12.53 8.84
C VAL A 111 -21.42 13.71 9.64
N GLU A 112 -20.53 14.69 9.75
CA GLU A 112 -20.77 15.97 10.39
C GLU A 112 -21.46 16.94 9.42
N ALA A 113 -21.92 18.07 9.96
CA ALA A 113 -22.45 19.18 9.19
C ALA A 113 -21.46 19.58 8.08
N GLY A 114 -21.95 19.68 6.84
CA GLY A 114 -21.12 19.97 5.67
C GLY A 114 -20.57 18.75 4.93
N GLY A 115 -21.05 17.53 5.23
CA GLY A 115 -20.72 16.35 4.42
C GLY A 115 -19.32 15.77 4.69
N ARG A 116 -18.78 16.05 5.87
CA ARG A 116 -17.42 15.70 6.26
C ARG A 116 -17.40 14.54 7.24
N VAL A 117 -16.43 13.64 7.08
CA VAL A 117 -16.32 12.41 7.86
C VAL A 117 -15.14 12.54 8.82
N PRO A 118 -15.36 12.80 10.12
CA PRO A 118 -14.27 12.80 11.11
C PRO A 118 -13.65 11.41 11.21
N LEU A 119 -12.32 11.35 11.17
CA LEU A 119 -11.59 10.09 11.24
C LEU A 119 -11.25 9.77 12.70
N LYS A 120 -11.59 8.55 13.14
CA LYS A 120 -11.27 8.00 14.47
C LYS A 120 -10.25 6.87 14.32
N ARG A 121 -9.43 6.63 15.34
CA ARG A 121 -8.32 5.66 15.31
C ARG A 121 -8.84 4.22 15.42
N ILE A 122 -8.52 3.39 14.45
CA ILE A 122 -8.78 1.94 14.47
C ILE A 122 -7.62 1.22 15.16
N SER A 123 -6.38 1.49 14.74
CA SER A 123 -5.18 0.82 15.24
C SER A 123 -3.92 1.65 14.96
N GLY A 124 -2.80 1.24 15.57
CA GLY A 124 -1.51 1.92 15.44
C GLY A 124 -1.33 3.10 16.39
N VAL A 125 -0.15 3.72 16.27
CA VAL A 125 0.28 4.87 17.08
C VAL A 125 0.28 6.12 16.21
N LEU A 126 -0.47 7.13 16.64
CA LEU A 126 -0.58 8.40 15.91
C LEU A 126 0.81 9.08 15.83
N PRO A 127 1.17 9.64 14.66
CA PRO A 127 2.31 10.55 14.56
C PRO A 127 2.19 11.69 15.55
N ALA A 128 3.33 12.11 16.12
CA ALA A 128 3.39 13.26 17.02
C ALA A 128 2.83 14.52 16.34
N ASN A 129 2.13 15.35 17.12
CA ASN A 129 1.53 16.62 16.69
C ASN A 129 0.47 16.53 15.57
N LEU A 130 0.04 15.32 15.16
CA LEU A 130 -0.88 15.16 14.03
C LEU A 130 -2.22 15.88 14.22
N GLY A 131 -2.68 16.12 15.45
CA GLY A 131 -3.97 16.74 15.69
C GLY A 131 -5.12 15.85 15.19
N ALA A 132 -6.09 16.42 14.49
CA ALA A 132 -7.26 15.74 13.93
C ALA A 132 -7.30 15.77 12.39
N LEU A 133 -7.94 14.75 11.80
CA LEU A 133 -8.14 14.64 10.37
C LEU A 133 -9.61 14.36 10.03
N THR A 134 -10.09 15.07 9.02
CA THR A 134 -11.47 14.95 8.55
C THR A 134 -11.48 14.74 7.04
N LEU A 135 -12.22 13.73 6.57
CA LEU A 135 -12.31 13.37 5.17
C LEU A 135 -13.51 14.06 4.50
N GLY A 136 -13.28 14.82 3.44
CA GLY A 136 -14.29 15.48 2.61
C GLY A 136 -14.53 14.73 1.30
N GLY A 137 -15.61 15.10 0.58
CA GLY A 137 -15.96 14.50 -0.72
C GLY A 137 -16.57 13.11 -0.62
N VAL A 138 -16.96 12.68 0.58
CA VAL A 138 -17.65 11.39 0.78
C VAL A 138 -19.14 11.61 0.59
N CYS A 139 -19.71 11.01 -0.46
CA CYS A 139 -21.15 11.10 -0.71
C CYS A 139 -21.93 10.34 0.37
N VAL A 140 -22.51 11.06 1.34
CA VAL A 140 -23.59 10.54 2.18
C VAL A 140 -24.90 10.79 1.48
N GLY A 141 -25.70 9.74 1.32
CA GLY A 141 -27.01 9.89 0.70
C GLY A 141 -27.87 10.85 1.52
N SER A 142 -28.33 11.94 0.90
CA SER A 142 -29.23 12.92 1.50
C SER A 142 -30.42 12.22 2.17
N GLY A 143 -30.44 12.26 3.49
CA GLY A 143 -31.57 11.89 4.32
C GLY A 143 -32.00 13.16 5.05
N THR A 144 -33.03 13.81 4.52
CA THR A 144 -33.87 14.86 5.13
C THR A 144 -33.19 15.83 6.10
N THR A 145 -33.17 17.10 5.70
CA THR A 145 -33.12 18.26 6.59
C THR A 145 -33.96 18.05 7.86
N GLY A 146 -33.29 17.69 8.95
CA GLY A 146 -33.88 17.58 10.28
C GLY A 146 -32.81 18.01 11.26
N SER A 147 -32.97 19.20 11.84
CA SER A 147 -32.15 19.69 12.94
C SER A 147 -32.22 18.71 14.10
N GLY A 148 -31.16 17.92 14.29
CA GLY A 148 -31.02 17.00 15.40
C GLY A 148 -29.71 16.21 15.30
N LEU A 149 -28.89 16.28 16.36
CA LEU A 149 -27.77 15.38 16.59
C LEU A 149 -28.31 13.94 16.67
N GLY A 150 -28.32 13.20 15.57
CA GLY A 150 -28.92 11.87 15.52
C GLY A 150 -28.38 11.05 14.34
N LEU A 151 -27.88 9.85 14.68
CA LEU A 151 -27.29 8.85 13.80
C LEU A 151 -27.94 8.78 12.40
N ILE A 152 -27.13 9.05 11.37
CA ILE A 152 -27.49 8.78 9.98
C ILE A 152 -27.27 7.28 9.70
N SER A 153 -28.14 6.43 10.24
CA SER A 153 -28.09 4.99 10.05
C SER A 153 -29.31 4.46 9.29
N SER A 154 -29.49 4.92 8.05
CA SER A 154 -30.43 4.27 7.12
C SER A 154 -29.62 3.59 5.99
N GLY A 155 -29.21 2.34 6.23
CA GLY A 155 -28.68 1.43 5.20
C GLY A 155 -27.22 0.97 5.37
N VAL A 156 -26.50 1.44 6.38
CA VAL A 156 -25.14 0.97 6.68
C VAL A 156 -25.24 -0.20 7.67
N ALA A 157 -24.76 -1.38 7.28
CA ALA A 157 -24.65 -2.52 8.20
C ALA A 157 -23.85 -2.08 9.44
N ALA A 158 -24.27 -2.49 10.64
CA ALA A 158 -23.58 -2.16 11.87
C ALA A 158 -22.07 -2.45 11.72
N GLY A 159 -21.23 -1.41 11.87
CA GLY A 159 -19.77 -1.51 11.77
C GLY A 159 -19.13 -1.06 10.45
N ALA A 160 -19.91 -0.77 9.40
CA ALA A 160 -19.34 -0.34 8.12
C ALA A 160 -18.75 1.09 8.16
N LEU A 161 -17.57 1.25 7.54
CA LEU A 161 -16.84 2.51 7.44
C LEU A 161 -17.27 3.30 6.19
N LEU A 162 -17.50 4.60 6.35
CA LEU A 162 -17.68 5.56 5.25
C LEU A 162 -16.35 5.89 4.56
N GLY A 163 -15.29 5.98 5.36
CA GLY A 163 -13.91 6.15 4.90
C GLY A 163 -12.94 5.38 5.77
N LEU A 164 -11.94 4.77 5.14
CA LEU A 164 -10.80 4.13 5.76
C LEU A 164 -9.53 4.80 5.23
N VAL A 165 -8.66 5.25 6.13
CA VAL A 165 -7.40 5.91 5.81
C VAL A 165 -6.26 5.19 6.51
N ALA A 166 -5.26 4.76 5.74
CA ALA A 166 -4.02 4.24 6.30
C ALA A 166 -2.95 5.34 6.24
N LEU A 167 -2.28 5.59 7.36
CA LEU A 167 -1.15 6.50 7.48
C LEU A 167 0.09 5.69 7.81
N LEU A 168 1.15 5.85 7.03
CA LEU A 168 2.45 5.25 7.30
C LEU A 168 3.48 6.36 7.52
N ALA A 169 3.98 6.46 8.75
CA ALA A 169 5.15 7.26 9.06
C ALA A 169 6.41 6.44 8.73
N PRO A 170 7.24 6.87 7.75
CA PRO A 170 8.44 6.12 7.38
C PRO A 170 9.38 5.88 8.57
N SER A 171 10.05 4.73 8.56
CA SER A 171 11.10 4.43 9.53
C SER A 171 12.18 5.50 9.49
N SER A 172 12.61 5.98 10.66
CA SER A 172 13.71 6.95 10.76
C SER A 172 15.04 6.23 10.62
N LEU A 173 15.64 6.26 9.43
CA LEU A 173 16.85 5.50 9.13
C LEU A 173 18.15 6.30 9.37
N GLY A 174 18.08 7.64 9.32
CA GLY A 174 19.26 8.50 9.51
C GLY A 174 20.35 8.30 8.45
N ASP A 175 19.98 7.73 7.31
CA ASP A 175 20.88 7.08 6.37
C ASP A 175 21.01 7.85 5.03
N GLY A 176 20.43 9.06 4.99
CA GLY A 176 20.46 9.97 3.82
C GLY A 176 19.65 9.50 2.61
N ALA A 177 19.05 8.30 2.65
CA ALA A 177 18.30 7.76 1.52
C ALA A 177 16.89 8.35 1.39
N LEU A 178 16.38 8.98 2.45
CA LEU A 178 15.03 9.51 2.50
C LEU A 178 14.95 10.94 1.98
N TYR A 179 13.83 11.29 1.34
CA TYR A 179 13.56 12.70 1.01
C TYR A 179 13.51 13.56 2.28
N SER A 180 14.06 14.77 2.19
CA SER A 180 13.78 15.83 3.15
C SER A 180 12.38 16.41 2.92
N GLU A 181 11.83 17.06 3.95
CA GLU A 181 10.52 17.73 3.84
C GLU A 181 10.53 18.85 2.79
N GLU A 182 11.61 19.61 2.72
CA GLU A 182 11.80 20.68 1.74
C GLU A 182 11.83 20.15 0.30
N GLN A 183 12.48 19.00 0.07
CA GLN A 183 12.46 18.35 -1.23
C GLN A 183 11.03 17.94 -1.60
N LEU A 184 10.27 17.33 -0.68
CA LEU A 184 8.91 16.86 -0.97
C LEU A 184 7.97 18.00 -1.36
N ARG A 185 8.05 19.17 -0.71
CA ARG A 185 7.23 20.36 -1.06
C ARG A 185 7.42 20.82 -2.50
N ASN A 186 8.62 20.66 -3.03
CA ASN A 186 8.97 21.10 -4.38
C ASN A 186 8.72 20.01 -5.45
N LEU A 187 8.15 18.87 -5.07
CA LEU A 187 7.91 17.74 -5.96
C LEU A 187 6.42 17.50 -6.14
N LYS A 188 5.98 17.30 -7.39
CA LYS A 188 4.61 16.83 -7.67
C LYS A 188 4.44 15.33 -7.44
N GLN A 189 5.54 14.59 -7.58
CA GLN A 189 5.60 13.16 -7.34
C GLN A 189 6.92 12.81 -6.69
N ALA A 190 6.91 11.83 -5.78
CA ALA A 190 8.12 11.33 -5.15
C ALA A 190 8.17 9.81 -5.20
N ARG A 191 9.40 9.29 -5.21
CA ARG A 191 9.67 7.85 -5.29
C ARG A 191 9.36 7.18 -3.95
N THR A 192 8.75 6.00 -3.95
CA THR A 192 8.58 5.14 -2.77
C THR A 192 8.91 3.69 -3.10
N ARG A 193 9.42 2.91 -2.14
CA ARG A 193 9.65 1.46 -2.26
C ARG A 193 8.47 0.61 -1.82
N LEU A 194 7.36 1.26 -1.44
CA LEU A 194 6.15 0.62 -0.94
C LEU A 194 4.90 1.27 -1.51
N ARG A 195 3.95 0.43 -1.96
CA ARG A 195 2.58 0.80 -2.32
C ARG A 195 1.61 -0.10 -1.56
N LEU A 196 0.81 0.47 -0.66
CA LEU A 196 -0.19 -0.23 0.16
C LEU A 196 -1.60 -0.07 -0.41
N ARG A 197 -2.44 -1.08 -0.14
CA ARG A 197 -3.88 -1.03 -0.28
C ARG A 197 -4.53 -1.51 1.01
N VAL A 198 -5.57 -0.81 1.44
CA VAL A 198 -6.46 -1.24 2.53
C VAL A 198 -7.91 -1.16 2.06
N GLU A 199 -8.76 -2.04 2.56
CA GLU A 199 -10.20 -2.01 2.32
C GLU A 199 -10.96 -2.71 3.44
N GLN A 200 -12.23 -2.34 3.63
CA GLN A 200 -13.13 -3.09 4.49
C GLN A 200 -13.97 -4.05 3.64
N GLN A 201 -13.94 -5.33 4.00
CA GLN A 201 -14.72 -6.38 3.36
C GLN A 201 -16.22 -6.28 3.71
N ALA A 202 -17.05 -7.06 3.03
CA ALA A 202 -18.49 -7.07 3.22
C ALA A 202 -18.91 -7.54 4.63
N ASP A 203 -18.10 -8.39 5.26
CA ASP A 203 -18.30 -8.87 6.64
C ASP A 203 -17.82 -7.88 7.72
N GLY A 204 -17.31 -6.70 7.31
CA GLY A 204 -16.80 -5.67 8.21
C GLY A 204 -15.33 -5.83 8.58
N SER A 205 -14.68 -6.95 8.24
CA SER A 205 -13.25 -7.16 8.48
C SER A 205 -12.40 -6.27 7.58
N LEU A 206 -11.18 -5.95 8.02
CA LEU A 206 -10.22 -5.22 7.19
C LEU A 206 -9.36 -6.20 6.40
N LYS A 207 -9.08 -5.85 5.14
CA LYS A 207 -8.08 -6.48 4.27
C LYS A 207 -7.01 -5.45 3.95
N GLY A 208 -5.74 -5.84 4.05
CA GLY A 208 -4.62 -4.99 3.67
C GLY A 208 -3.47 -5.80 3.10
N TYR A 209 -2.83 -5.27 2.06
CA TYR A 209 -1.62 -5.81 1.46
C TYR A 209 -0.85 -4.69 0.76
N GLY A 210 0.42 -4.90 0.46
CA GLY A 210 1.21 -3.99 -0.33
C GLY A 210 2.16 -4.69 -1.29
N PHE A 211 2.75 -3.90 -2.17
CA PHE A 211 3.80 -4.35 -3.08
C PHE A 211 5.05 -3.49 -2.91
N ASN A 212 6.20 -4.15 -3.02
CA ASN A 212 7.47 -3.46 -3.24
C ASN A 212 7.55 -2.99 -4.70
N THR A 213 8.09 -1.81 -4.93
CA THR A 213 8.08 -1.14 -6.24
C THR A 213 9.39 -1.26 -7.02
N GLN A 214 10.49 -1.73 -6.42
CA GLN A 214 11.83 -1.76 -7.02
C GLN A 214 11.88 -2.38 -8.43
N GLY A 215 11.07 -3.41 -8.68
CA GLY A 215 11.04 -4.09 -9.98
C GLY A 215 10.14 -3.45 -11.03
N ARG A 216 9.42 -2.37 -10.70
CA ARG A 216 8.36 -1.77 -11.52
C ARG A 216 8.38 -0.25 -11.41
N ARG A 217 9.17 0.39 -12.28
CA ARG A 217 9.36 1.85 -12.30
C ARG A 217 8.05 2.63 -12.38
N GLU A 218 7.07 2.08 -13.08
CA GLU A 218 5.73 2.65 -13.21
C GLU A 218 4.91 2.66 -11.91
N TRP A 219 5.39 1.99 -10.84
CA TRP A 219 4.76 1.97 -9.51
C TRP A 219 5.49 2.83 -8.49
N GLU A 220 6.71 3.27 -8.78
CA GLU A 220 7.58 3.90 -7.79
C GLU A 220 7.21 5.36 -7.51
N MET A 221 6.70 6.08 -8.52
CA MET A 221 6.38 7.50 -8.41
C MET A 221 4.93 7.70 -8.03
N ILE A 222 4.70 8.39 -6.91
CA ILE A 222 3.35 8.65 -6.39
C ILE A 222 3.14 10.14 -6.16
N PRO A 223 1.90 10.66 -6.27
CA PRO A 223 1.64 12.08 -6.08
C PRO A 223 2.01 12.56 -4.68
N VAL A 224 2.52 13.78 -4.61
CA VAL A 224 2.68 14.52 -3.37
C VAL A 224 1.51 15.48 -3.24
N ALA A 225 0.80 15.42 -2.12
CA ALA A 225 -0.29 16.30 -1.77
C ALA A 225 0.15 17.17 -0.57
N GLU A 226 0.01 18.48 -0.70
CA GLU A 226 0.31 19.43 0.37
C GLU A 226 -0.99 19.97 0.98
N PHE A 227 -0.96 20.24 2.27
CA PHE A 227 -2.03 21.01 2.91
C PHE A 227 -1.88 22.49 2.58
N GLU A 228 -2.93 23.04 1.99
CA GLU A 228 -3.02 24.46 1.68
C GLU A 228 -4.03 25.14 2.61
N ALA A 229 -3.76 26.37 3.00
CA ALA A 229 -4.72 27.18 3.72
C ALA A 229 -5.91 27.52 2.80
N ARG A 230 -7.11 27.05 3.16
CA ARG A 230 -8.38 27.41 2.54
C ARG A 230 -9.29 27.92 3.64
N ASP A 231 -9.57 29.22 3.61
CA ASP A 231 -10.22 29.95 4.70
C ASP A 231 -9.46 29.75 6.04
N GLU A 232 -10.14 29.28 7.08
CA GLU A 232 -9.55 28.99 8.39
C GLU A 232 -9.04 27.54 8.52
N GLN A 233 -8.98 26.78 7.42
CA GLN A 233 -8.67 25.35 7.44
C GLN A 233 -7.46 24.99 6.59
N GLN A 234 -6.80 23.89 6.94
CA GLN A 234 -5.73 23.30 6.16
C GLN A 234 -6.30 22.14 5.37
N VAL A 235 -6.32 22.24 4.04
CA VAL A 235 -6.98 21.27 3.16
C VAL A 235 -5.98 20.74 2.13
N ALA A 236 -5.86 19.42 2.06
CA ALA A 236 -5.14 18.72 1.01
C ALA A 236 -6.15 18.13 0.01
N ASP A 237 -5.98 18.45 -1.26
CA ASP A 237 -6.74 17.83 -2.35
C ASP A 237 -6.08 16.50 -2.74
N LEU A 238 -6.85 15.42 -2.66
CA LEU A 238 -6.39 14.06 -2.98
C LEU A 238 -6.96 13.58 -4.32
N GLY A 239 -7.50 14.50 -5.13
CA GLY A 239 -8.14 14.23 -6.40
C GLY A 239 -9.53 13.62 -6.25
N ASP A 240 -10.29 13.64 -7.36
CA ASP A 240 -11.65 13.09 -7.39
C ASP A 240 -12.64 13.68 -6.40
N GLY A 241 -12.49 14.98 -6.12
CA GLY A 241 -13.31 15.69 -5.15
C GLY A 241 -13.10 15.22 -3.71
N ILE A 242 -12.16 14.29 -3.46
CA ILE A 242 -11.80 13.84 -2.12
C ILE A 242 -10.76 14.79 -1.54
N THR A 243 -11.06 15.31 -0.36
CA THR A 243 -10.15 16.19 0.37
C THR A 243 -9.87 15.63 1.75
N LEU A 244 -8.70 15.94 2.28
CA LEU A 244 -8.39 15.74 3.69
C LEU A 244 -8.23 17.11 4.33
N THR A 245 -8.96 17.35 5.42
CA THR A 245 -8.81 18.55 6.24
C THR A 245 -8.01 18.20 7.47
N TRP A 246 -7.01 19.00 7.77
CA TRP A 246 -6.17 18.87 8.95
C TRP A 246 -6.46 19.98 9.95
N THR A 247 -6.63 19.59 11.20
CA THR A 247 -6.75 20.50 12.33
C THR A 247 -5.57 20.25 13.26
N PRO A 248 -4.64 21.21 13.41
CA PRO A 248 -3.46 21.03 14.26
C PRO A 248 -3.83 20.76 15.72
N SER A 249 -2.99 20.05 16.45
CA SER A 249 -3.15 19.90 17.89
C SER A 249 -2.95 21.25 18.58
N VAL A 250 -3.90 21.65 19.44
CA VAL A 250 -3.82 22.88 20.23
C VAL A 250 -2.77 22.76 21.35
N ASP A 251 -2.45 21.54 21.77
CA ASP A 251 -1.44 21.24 22.78
C ASP A 251 -0.46 20.17 22.24
N PRO A 252 0.83 20.49 22.04
CA PRO A 252 1.86 19.54 21.61
C PRO A 252 2.10 18.38 22.59
N SER A 253 1.73 18.56 23.87
CA SER A 253 1.89 17.54 24.92
C SER A 253 0.72 16.56 24.99
N ASN A 254 -0.42 16.91 24.39
CA ASN A 254 -1.63 16.09 24.43
C ASN A 254 -1.70 15.20 23.18
N THR A 255 -1.24 13.96 23.31
CA THR A 255 -1.21 12.94 22.24
C THR A 255 -2.60 12.42 21.80
N THR A 256 -3.67 13.02 22.32
CA THR A 256 -5.05 12.51 22.25
C THR A 256 -5.89 13.21 21.17
N GLY A 257 -5.28 13.64 20.06
CA GLY A 257 -5.96 14.43 19.02
C GLY A 257 -7.05 13.65 18.27
N ILE A 258 -6.80 12.37 17.96
CA ILE A 258 -7.78 11.49 17.28
C ILE A 258 -8.30 10.43 18.26
N PRO A 259 -9.60 10.43 18.57
CA PRO A 259 -10.18 9.47 19.50
C PRO A 259 -10.22 8.05 18.89
N PRO A 260 -10.26 6.99 19.71
CA PRO A 260 -10.45 5.63 19.21
C PRO A 260 -11.83 5.48 18.54
N LEU A 261 -11.92 4.62 17.53
CA LEU A 261 -13.19 4.26 16.90
C LEU A 261 -13.91 3.22 17.77
N GLU A 262 -15.14 3.54 18.19
CA GLU A 262 -15.97 2.60 18.93
C GLU A 262 -16.24 1.33 18.12
N ALA A 263 -16.10 0.16 18.73
CA ALA A 263 -16.18 -1.14 18.05
C ALA A 263 -15.34 -1.19 16.76
N ALA A 264 -14.08 -0.76 16.86
CA ALA A 264 -13.11 -0.81 15.76
C ALA A 264 -12.94 -2.24 15.22
N PRO A 265 -12.89 -2.43 13.88
CA PRO A 265 -12.62 -3.74 13.31
C PRO A 265 -11.19 -4.21 13.62
N GLN A 266 -10.99 -5.52 13.69
CA GLN A 266 -9.66 -6.10 13.86
C GLN A 266 -8.78 -5.77 12.65
N THR A 267 -7.53 -5.38 12.94
CA THR A 267 -6.55 -5.03 11.91
C THR A 267 -5.69 -6.26 11.60
N PRO A 268 -5.70 -6.79 10.36
CA PRO A 268 -4.82 -7.89 9.99
C PRO A 268 -3.36 -7.41 9.89
N PRO A 269 -2.37 -8.32 10.03
CA PRO A 269 -1.00 -8.02 9.64
C PRO A 269 -0.95 -7.71 8.13
N ILE A 270 -0.28 -6.62 7.77
CA ILE A 270 -0.10 -6.22 6.38
C ILE A 270 1.29 -6.60 5.90
N TRP A 271 1.31 -7.40 4.83
CA TRP A 271 2.52 -7.88 4.18
C TRP A 271 2.79 -7.12 2.87
N ILE A 272 4.07 -6.91 2.60
CA ILE A 272 4.61 -6.27 1.41
C ILE A 272 5.20 -7.36 0.53
N PHE A 273 4.58 -7.59 -0.62
CA PHE A 273 4.95 -8.67 -1.52
C PHE A 273 5.88 -8.18 -2.62
N PRO A 274 6.77 -9.04 -3.13
CA PRO A 274 7.43 -8.79 -4.40
C PRO A 274 6.38 -8.78 -5.54
N PRO A 275 6.61 -8.03 -6.62
CA PRO A 275 5.63 -7.88 -7.70
C PRO A 275 5.67 -9.07 -8.69
N THR A 276 5.51 -10.30 -8.17
CA THR A 276 5.59 -11.56 -8.92
C THR A 276 4.25 -12.29 -9.00
N GLU A 277 4.09 -13.20 -9.97
CA GLU A 277 2.87 -14.03 -10.13
C GLU A 277 2.56 -14.87 -8.87
N ALA A 278 3.58 -15.23 -8.08
CA ALA A 278 3.40 -15.96 -6.83
C ALA A 278 2.54 -15.17 -5.82
N ALA A 279 2.61 -13.82 -5.84
CA ALA A 279 1.80 -12.98 -4.97
C ALA A 279 0.30 -13.05 -5.33
N GLU A 280 -0.06 -13.30 -6.60
CA GLU A 280 -1.47 -13.42 -7.03
C GLU A 280 -2.20 -14.58 -6.37
N ARG A 281 -1.48 -15.69 -6.17
CA ARG A 281 -2.01 -16.90 -5.53
C ARG A 281 -2.27 -16.69 -4.04
N ILE A 282 -1.52 -15.80 -3.40
CA ILE A 282 -1.61 -15.52 -1.96
C ILE A 282 -2.68 -14.45 -1.67
N ILE A 283 -2.70 -13.36 -2.45
CA ILE A 283 -3.56 -12.19 -2.16
C ILE A 283 -5.01 -12.41 -2.65
N VAL A 284 -5.22 -13.38 -3.54
CA VAL A 284 -6.48 -13.74 -4.20
C VAL A 284 -7.10 -12.53 -4.91
N SER A 285 -6.91 -12.47 -6.24
CA SER A 285 -7.35 -11.36 -7.11
C SER A 285 -6.83 -9.98 -6.65
N PRO A 286 -5.49 -9.79 -6.60
CA PRO A 286 -4.93 -8.49 -6.22
C PRO A 286 -5.31 -7.40 -7.22
N ILE A 287 -5.54 -6.21 -6.68
CA ILE A 287 -5.54 -4.98 -7.46
C ILE A 287 -4.11 -4.45 -7.41
N TYR A 288 -3.59 -4.06 -8.56
CA TYR A 288 -2.23 -3.52 -8.66
C TYR A 288 -2.22 -1.99 -8.75
N PRO A 289 -1.14 -1.33 -8.31
CA PRO A 289 -0.81 0.01 -8.78
C PRO A 289 -0.91 0.09 -10.32
N PRO A 290 -1.34 1.22 -10.91
CA PRO A 290 -1.55 2.53 -10.29
C PRO A 290 -2.97 2.73 -9.72
N LYS A 291 -3.83 1.70 -9.65
CA LYS A 291 -5.23 1.85 -9.21
C LYS A 291 -5.43 2.16 -7.72
N TYR A 292 -4.34 2.35 -6.98
CA TYR A 292 -4.42 2.74 -5.57
C TYR A 292 -4.68 4.24 -5.46
N ARG A 293 -5.27 4.65 -4.35
CA ARG A 293 -5.41 6.05 -3.98
C ARG A 293 -4.45 6.34 -2.86
N ASP A 294 -3.21 6.53 -3.24
CA ASP A 294 -2.09 6.70 -2.33
C ASP A 294 -1.25 7.92 -2.68
N PHE A 295 -0.83 8.62 -1.64
CA PHE A 295 -0.23 9.95 -1.72
C PHE A 295 0.88 10.08 -0.68
N ILE A 296 1.83 10.97 -0.94
CA ILE A 296 2.70 11.51 0.10
C ILE A 296 2.05 12.80 0.58
N LEU A 297 1.65 12.83 1.84
CA LEU A 297 0.99 13.96 2.45
C LEU A 297 2.01 14.82 3.20
N VAL A 298 2.13 16.08 2.79
CA VAL A 298 3.08 17.05 3.35
C VAL A 298 2.31 18.10 4.16
N PHE A 299 2.67 18.24 5.43
CA PHE A 299 2.05 19.18 6.37
C PHE A 299 2.69 20.56 6.26
N PRO A 300 2.03 21.65 6.69
CA PRO A 300 2.60 22.99 6.62
C PRO A 300 3.94 23.11 7.38
N PRO A 301 4.86 24.01 6.96
CA PRO A 301 6.13 24.21 7.65
C PRO A 301 5.93 24.60 9.12
N GLY A 302 6.79 24.07 10.01
CA GLY A 302 6.72 24.38 11.45
C GLY A 302 5.57 23.70 12.20
N SER A 303 4.73 22.88 11.52
CA SER A 303 3.66 22.10 12.17
C SER A 303 4.17 21.05 13.17
N GLY A 304 5.43 20.65 13.06
CA GLY A 304 6.01 19.57 13.86
C GLY A 304 5.48 18.18 13.48
N VAL A 305 4.76 18.05 12.36
CA VAL A 305 4.26 16.79 11.81
C VAL A 305 5.09 16.43 10.58
N ARG A 306 5.77 15.28 10.64
CA ARG A 306 6.54 14.77 9.50
C ARG A 306 5.62 14.31 8.37
N PRO A 307 6.05 14.42 7.10
CA PRO A 307 5.30 13.87 5.96
C PRO A 307 4.92 12.40 6.14
N LEU A 308 3.74 12.03 5.65
CA LEU A 308 3.16 10.69 5.80
C LEU A 308 2.84 10.07 4.44
N TYR A 309 3.00 8.76 4.30
CA TYR A 309 2.40 8.03 3.19
C TYR A 309 0.95 7.71 3.56
N VAL A 310 0.01 8.08 2.70
CA VAL A 310 -1.43 7.98 2.96
C VAL A 310 -2.09 7.10 1.92
N VAL A 311 -2.98 6.21 2.35
CA VAL A 311 -3.85 5.42 1.46
C VAL A 311 -5.29 5.64 1.83
N LEU A 312 -6.11 5.93 0.82
CA LEU A 312 -7.53 6.10 0.95
C LEU A 312 -8.30 4.88 0.44
N SER A 313 -9.23 4.43 1.26
CA SER A 313 -10.27 3.48 0.87
C SER A 313 -11.61 4.08 1.27
N VAL A 314 -12.12 4.92 0.38
CA VAL A 314 -13.41 5.58 0.55
C VAL A 314 -14.46 4.77 -0.17
N ARG A 315 -15.55 4.45 0.52
CA ARG A 315 -16.74 3.97 -0.16
C ARG A 315 -17.30 5.18 -0.89
N ARG A 316 -17.03 5.28 -2.20
CA ARG A 316 -17.77 6.23 -3.05
C ARG A 316 -19.24 5.85 -2.88
N GLY A 317 -19.92 6.73 -2.14
CA GLY A 317 -20.95 6.35 -1.19
C GLY A 317 -22.26 6.04 -1.85
N SER A 318 -23.26 5.75 -1.02
CA SER A 318 -24.61 5.56 -1.51
C SER A 318 -25.09 6.78 -2.30
N GLY A 319 -25.78 6.60 -3.41
CA GLY A 319 -26.30 7.71 -4.19
C GLY A 319 -27.56 7.34 -4.95
N VAL A 320 -28.23 8.38 -5.44
CA VAL A 320 -29.47 8.27 -6.20
C VAL A 320 -29.13 8.35 -7.67
N VAL A 321 -29.71 7.47 -8.47
CA VAL A 321 -29.50 7.47 -9.91
C VAL A 321 -30.21 8.66 -10.56
N THR A 322 -29.45 9.43 -11.33
CA THR A 322 -29.90 10.57 -12.15
C THR A 322 -29.60 10.31 -13.63
N GLY A 323 -29.94 11.26 -14.49
CA GLY A 323 -29.70 11.17 -15.94
C GLY A 323 -30.83 10.49 -16.71
N GLN A 324 -30.86 10.71 -18.01
CA GLN A 324 -31.93 10.23 -18.89
C GLN A 324 -31.60 8.91 -19.59
N GLY A 325 -30.32 8.66 -19.88
CA GLY A 325 -29.90 7.64 -20.85
C GLY A 325 -30.18 8.08 -22.28
N GLU A 326 -29.86 7.22 -23.24
CA GLU A 326 -30.04 7.49 -24.67
C GLU A 326 -30.92 6.43 -25.34
N ASP A 327 -31.63 6.83 -26.39
CA ASP A 327 -32.34 5.92 -27.27
C ASP A 327 -31.34 5.13 -28.12
N VAL A 328 -31.28 3.82 -27.90
CA VAL A 328 -30.37 2.93 -28.63
C VAL A 328 -31.13 2.19 -29.73
N LEU A 329 -30.66 2.31 -30.97
CA LEU A 329 -31.21 1.61 -32.13
C LEU A 329 -30.30 0.45 -32.53
N GLY A 330 -30.90 -0.71 -32.82
CA GLY A 330 -30.18 -1.88 -33.31
C GLY A 330 -29.31 -2.58 -32.24
N ALA A 331 -28.09 -2.97 -32.62
CA ALA A 331 -27.18 -3.71 -31.76
C ALA A 331 -26.49 -2.78 -30.75
N TRP A 332 -27.05 -2.67 -29.54
CA TRP A 332 -26.64 -1.70 -28.52
C TRP A 332 -25.14 -1.75 -28.20
N LEU A 333 -24.60 -2.94 -27.89
CA LEU A 333 -23.18 -3.08 -27.53
C LEU A 333 -22.22 -3.07 -28.72
N ALA A 334 -22.69 -2.85 -29.97
CA ALA A 334 -21.78 -2.65 -31.09
C ALA A 334 -20.90 -1.40 -30.91
N GLY A 335 -21.40 -0.39 -30.17
CA GLY A 335 -20.64 0.81 -29.80
C GLY A 335 -19.66 0.61 -28.63
N ALA A 336 -19.75 -0.49 -27.88
CA ALA A 336 -18.96 -0.68 -26.65
C ALA A 336 -17.44 -0.85 -26.90
N ALA A 337 -17.06 -1.19 -28.13
CA ALA A 337 -15.67 -1.31 -28.56
C ALA A 337 -15.14 -0.06 -29.32
N ARG A 338 -15.93 1.01 -29.41
CA ARG A 338 -15.62 2.23 -30.19
C ARG A 338 -15.75 3.48 -29.32
N ASP A 339 -15.13 4.56 -29.76
CA ASP A 339 -15.28 5.92 -29.19
C ASP A 339 -15.25 5.93 -27.64
N GLN A 340 -16.25 6.48 -26.97
CA GLN A 340 -16.35 6.50 -25.50
C GLN A 340 -17.09 5.27 -24.92
N GLY A 341 -17.47 4.31 -25.76
CA GLY A 341 -18.31 3.17 -25.41
C GLY A 341 -19.79 3.39 -25.73
N ALA A 342 -20.61 2.36 -25.46
CA ALA A 342 -22.04 2.40 -25.73
C ALA A 342 -22.78 3.18 -24.62
N PRO A 343 -23.73 4.07 -24.97
CA PRO A 343 -24.53 4.80 -23.98
C PRO A 343 -25.44 3.87 -23.20
N ILE A 344 -25.90 4.33 -22.04
CA ILE A 344 -26.88 3.58 -21.26
C ILE A 344 -28.27 3.74 -21.90
N PRO A 345 -29.00 2.65 -22.22
CA PRO A 345 -30.31 2.73 -22.82
C PRO A 345 -31.31 3.45 -21.92
N GLN A 346 -32.12 4.35 -22.48
CA GLN A 346 -33.18 5.05 -21.75
C GLN A 346 -34.12 4.08 -21.01
N SER A 347 -34.48 2.96 -21.63
CA SER A 347 -35.32 1.92 -21.01
C SER A 347 -34.73 1.30 -19.74
N VAL A 348 -33.40 1.26 -19.63
CA VAL A 348 -32.70 0.81 -18.42
C VAL A 348 -32.56 1.95 -17.43
N ALA A 349 -32.30 3.16 -17.92
CA ALA A 349 -32.22 4.36 -17.09
C ALA A 349 -33.53 4.61 -16.34
N ASP A 350 -34.67 4.53 -17.02
CA ASP A 350 -36.01 4.69 -16.43
C ASP A 350 -36.27 3.69 -15.29
N GLN A 351 -35.74 2.47 -15.39
CA GLN A 351 -35.87 1.45 -14.35
C GLN A 351 -35.02 1.75 -13.11
N LEU A 352 -33.94 2.52 -13.24
CA LEU A 352 -32.98 2.78 -12.17
C LEU A 352 -33.09 4.19 -11.59
N ARG A 353 -33.56 5.16 -12.38
CA ARG A 353 -33.67 6.57 -12.01
C ARG A 353 -34.46 6.74 -10.71
N GLY A 354 -33.94 7.58 -9.82
CA GLY A 354 -34.53 7.82 -8.50
C GLY A 354 -34.28 6.71 -7.47
N LYS A 355 -33.73 5.54 -7.86
CA LYS A 355 -33.35 4.51 -6.90
C LYS A 355 -32.05 4.87 -6.21
N LYS A 356 -32.00 4.61 -4.90
CA LYS A 356 -30.79 4.77 -4.08
C LYS A 356 -30.03 3.45 -4.02
N PHE A 357 -28.73 3.48 -4.32
CA PHE A 357 -27.83 2.34 -4.20
C PHE A 357 -26.82 2.59 -3.09
N SER A 358 -26.40 1.54 -2.38
CA SER A 358 -25.43 1.64 -1.28
C SER A 358 -23.97 1.62 -1.74
N SER A 359 -23.71 1.16 -2.96
CA SER A 359 -22.41 1.21 -3.61
C SER A 359 -22.56 1.12 -5.13
N PHE A 360 -21.50 1.47 -5.87
CA PHE A 360 -21.50 1.32 -7.33
C PHE A 360 -21.57 -0.15 -7.78
N ASP A 361 -21.10 -1.12 -6.98
CA ASP A 361 -21.27 -2.55 -7.32
C ASP A 361 -22.73 -3.00 -7.18
N VAL A 362 -23.46 -2.52 -6.18
CA VAL A 362 -24.91 -2.81 -6.07
C VAL A 362 -25.65 -2.19 -7.25
N PHE A 363 -25.30 -0.96 -7.63
CA PHE A 363 -25.81 -0.33 -8.86
C PHE A 363 -25.46 -1.15 -10.12
N ARG A 364 -24.20 -1.56 -10.30
CA ARG A 364 -23.77 -2.39 -11.45
C ARG A 364 -24.57 -3.69 -11.54
N LYS A 365 -24.80 -4.36 -10.40
CA LYS A 365 -25.65 -5.57 -10.35
C LYS A 365 -27.07 -5.27 -10.80
N ALA A 366 -27.69 -4.24 -10.23
CA ALA A 366 -29.04 -3.83 -10.59
C ALA A 366 -29.15 -3.40 -12.07
N PHE A 367 -28.12 -2.72 -12.59
CA PHE A 367 -28.00 -2.34 -13.99
C PHE A 367 -28.03 -3.57 -14.90
N TRP A 368 -27.17 -4.56 -14.67
CA TRP A 368 -27.18 -5.77 -15.50
C TRP A 368 -28.45 -6.60 -15.32
N THR A 369 -29.04 -6.63 -14.12
CA THR A 369 -30.36 -7.25 -13.91
C THR A 369 -31.44 -6.55 -14.72
N ALA A 370 -31.47 -5.21 -14.75
CA ALA A 370 -32.42 -4.44 -15.56
C ALA A 370 -32.24 -4.72 -17.06
N VAL A 371 -31.00 -4.76 -17.55
CA VAL A 371 -30.69 -5.17 -18.93
C VAL A 371 -31.19 -6.59 -19.22
N GLY A 372 -30.89 -7.53 -18.32
CA GLY A 372 -31.28 -8.94 -18.45
C GLY A 372 -32.80 -9.18 -18.42
N ASN A 373 -33.55 -8.25 -17.80
CA ASN A 373 -35.00 -8.27 -17.73
C ASN A 373 -35.68 -7.42 -18.82
N THR A 374 -34.91 -6.67 -19.62
CA THR A 374 -35.41 -5.89 -20.76
C THR A 374 -35.32 -6.76 -22.02
N PRO A 375 -36.42 -7.28 -22.57
CA PRO A 375 -36.38 -8.27 -23.65
C PRO A 375 -35.68 -7.76 -24.92
N GLU A 376 -35.84 -6.49 -25.25
CA GLU A 376 -35.27 -5.83 -26.45
C GLU A 376 -33.74 -5.76 -26.40
N LEU A 377 -33.18 -5.70 -25.18
CA LEU A 377 -31.74 -5.68 -24.94
C LEU A 377 -31.19 -7.09 -24.71
N SER A 378 -31.81 -7.86 -23.81
CA SER A 378 -31.34 -9.20 -23.42
C SER A 378 -31.30 -10.20 -24.58
N ARG A 379 -32.21 -10.11 -25.55
CA ARG A 379 -32.22 -10.97 -26.75
C ARG A 379 -30.96 -10.81 -27.63
N GLN A 380 -30.21 -9.72 -27.48
CA GLN A 380 -28.97 -9.48 -28.21
C GLN A 380 -27.79 -10.30 -27.67
N PHE A 381 -27.96 -10.99 -26.53
CA PHE A 381 -26.91 -11.75 -25.86
C PHE A 381 -27.14 -13.26 -25.98
N GLY A 382 -26.05 -14.04 -25.97
CA GLY A 382 -26.13 -15.50 -25.86
C GLY A 382 -26.67 -15.96 -24.50
N ARG A 383 -27.16 -17.21 -24.41
CA ARG A 383 -27.84 -17.76 -23.21
C ARG A 383 -27.05 -17.60 -21.91
N ILE A 384 -25.72 -17.80 -21.96
CA ILE A 384 -24.84 -17.65 -20.78
C ILE A 384 -24.85 -16.20 -20.28
N ASN A 385 -24.73 -15.23 -21.19
CA ASN A 385 -24.74 -13.82 -20.83
C ASN A 385 -26.12 -13.38 -20.33
N GLN A 386 -27.21 -13.90 -20.90
CA GLN A 386 -28.56 -13.65 -20.37
C GLN A 386 -28.70 -14.15 -18.93
N ALA A 387 -28.21 -15.36 -18.63
CA ALA A 387 -28.23 -15.91 -17.27
C ALA A 387 -27.34 -15.09 -16.31
N ASN A 388 -26.15 -14.67 -16.74
CA ASN A 388 -25.27 -13.81 -15.96
C ASN A 388 -25.95 -12.50 -15.58
N MET A 389 -26.53 -11.80 -16.56
CA MET A 389 -27.20 -10.52 -16.35
C MET A 389 -28.41 -10.65 -15.40
N LYS A 390 -29.23 -11.69 -15.54
CA LYS A 390 -30.33 -11.96 -14.60
C LYS A 390 -29.86 -12.13 -13.16
N ASN A 391 -28.65 -12.65 -12.96
CA ASN A 391 -28.00 -12.78 -11.66
C ASN A 391 -27.14 -11.56 -11.24
N GLY A 392 -27.19 -10.47 -12.00
CA GLY A 392 -26.43 -9.23 -11.72
C GLY A 392 -24.95 -9.28 -12.11
N TYR A 393 -24.51 -10.31 -12.82
CA TYR A 393 -23.16 -10.41 -13.35
C TYR A 393 -23.04 -9.69 -14.69
N SER A 394 -21.89 -9.04 -14.91
CA SER A 394 -21.58 -8.43 -16.20
C SER A 394 -21.44 -9.50 -17.29
N PRO A 395 -21.97 -9.28 -18.51
CA PRO A 395 -21.82 -10.21 -19.62
C PRO A 395 -20.39 -10.19 -20.19
N TYR A 396 -20.03 -11.27 -20.88
CA TYR A 396 -18.76 -11.40 -21.61
C TYR A 396 -18.86 -10.75 -23.01
N PRO A 397 -17.88 -9.93 -23.43
CA PRO A 397 -17.71 -9.54 -24.83
C PRO A 397 -17.07 -10.68 -25.63
N THR A 398 -16.88 -10.48 -26.94
CA THR A 398 -16.10 -11.42 -27.76
C THR A 398 -14.68 -11.58 -27.21
N PRO A 399 -14.04 -12.76 -27.35
CA PRO A 399 -12.69 -12.98 -26.82
C PRO A 399 -11.64 -11.96 -27.31
N SER A 400 -11.79 -11.45 -28.53
CA SER A 400 -10.92 -10.43 -29.13
C SER A 400 -10.96 -9.07 -28.42
N GLU A 401 -12.01 -8.82 -27.64
CA GLU A 401 -12.28 -7.58 -26.90
C GLU A 401 -11.94 -7.68 -25.40
N GLN A 402 -11.46 -8.84 -24.96
CA GLN A 402 -10.97 -9.08 -23.60
C GLN A 402 -9.50 -8.62 -23.47
N ALA A 403 -9.06 -8.33 -22.24
CA ALA A 403 -7.69 -7.90 -21.96
C ALA A 403 -7.16 -8.54 -20.67
N GLY A 404 -6.36 -9.60 -20.82
CA GLY A 404 -5.79 -10.36 -19.70
C GLY A 404 -6.88 -10.93 -18.78
N GLY A 405 -6.83 -10.56 -17.49
CA GLY A 405 -7.86 -10.94 -16.51
C GLY A 405 -9.20 -10.21 -16.66
N ARG A 406 -9.26 -9.12 -17.45
CA ARG A 406 -10.49 -8.35 -17.66
C ARG A 406 -11.27 -8.94 -18.84
N LYS A 407 -12.33 -9.69 -18.50
CA LYS A 407 -13.06 -10.54 -19.46
C LYS A 407 -14.54 -10.20 -19.61
N VAL A 408 -15.05 -9.19 -18.93
CA VAL A 408 -16.48 -8.81 -18.96
C VAL A 408 -16.64 -7.35 -19.37
N TYR A 409 -17.82 -6.98 -19.86
CA TYR A 409 -18.14 -5.57 -20.09
C TYR A 409 -18.03 -4.76 -18.79
N GLU A 410 -17.58 -3.52 -18.93
CA GLU A 410 -17.29 -2.61 -17.82
C GLU A 410 -18.10 -1.32 -17.97
N LEU A 411 -18.45 -0.70 -16.84
CA LEU A 411 -19.06 0.63 -16.81
C LEU A 411 -17.94 1.66 -16.64
N HIS A 412 -17.88 2.62 -17.55
CA HIS A 412 -16.90 3.69 -17.62
C HIS A 412 -17.59 5.04 -17.37
N HIS A 413 -16.95 5.92 -16.59
CA HIS A 413 -17.38 7.31 -16.41
C HIS A 413 -16.69 8.20 -17.44
N VAL A 414 -17.47 8.91 -18.26
CA VAL A 414 -16.95 9.78 -19.34
C VAL A 414 -16.24 10.99 -18.75
N GLU A 415 -16.93 11.74 -17.90
CA GLU A 415 -16.30 12.69 -17.01
C GLU A 415 -15.75 11.92 -15.83
N HIS A 416 -14.42 11.95 -15.71
CA HIS A 416 -13.73 11.32 -14.61
C HIS A 416 -14.29 11.86 -13.30
N LEU A 417 -14.56 10.95 -12.37
CA LEU A 417 -14.91 11.31 -10.99
C LEU A 417 -13.84 12.24 -10.38
N ALA A 418 -12.60 12.14 -10.89
CA ALA A 418 -11.43 13.00 -10.65
C ALA A 418 -11.70 14.50 -10.83
N LYS A 419 -12.53 14.81 -11.83
CA LYS A 419 -12.74 16.12 -12.41
C LYS A 419 -14.11 16.70 -12.09
N GLY A 420 -14.87 16.07 -11.18
CA GLY A 420 -16.22 16.49 -10.81
C GLY A 420 -17.34 15.66 -11.44
N GLY A 421 -17.00 14.59 -12.17
CA GLY A 421 -18.02 13.70 -12.73
C GLY A 421 -18.89 13.05 -11.65
N GLU A 422 -20.19 12.94 -11.93
CA GLU A 422 -21.16 12.36 -11.01
C GLU A 422 -21.15 10.83 -11.04
N LEU A 423 -21.24 10.19 -9.86
CA LEU A 423 -21.06 8.74 -9.70
C LEU A 423 -22.22 7.89 -10.22
N TYR A 424 -23.46 8.37 -10.00
CA TYR A 424 -24.70 7.68 -10.36
C TYR A 424 -25.50 8.42 -11.44
N ASP A 425 -24.88 9.41 -12.08
CA ASP A 425 -25.45 10.00 -13.28
C ASP A 425 -25.29 9.04 -14.45
N ILE A 426 -26.42 8.54 -14.96
CA ILE A 426 -26.44 7.62 -16.08
C ILE A 426 -25.89 8.25 -17.36
N ASP A 427 -26.04 9.55 -17.53
CA ASP A 427 -25.56 10.26 -18.72
C ASP A 427 -24.03 10.35 -18.73
N ASN A 428 -23.41 10.29 -17.55
CA ASN A 428 -21.97 10.17 -17.36
C ASN A 428 -21.43 8.73 -17.54
N LEU A 429 -22.28 7.72 -17.76
CA LEU A 429 -21.86 6.32 -17.86
C LEU A 429 -21.85 5.80 -19.29
N ARG A 430 -20.86 4.95 -19.62
CA ARG A 430 -20.77 4.19 -20.87
C ARG A 430 -20.43 2.73 -20.60
N VAL A 431 -20.97 1.82 -21.41
CA VAL A 431 -20.57 0.40 -21.42
C VAL A 431 -19.41 0.23 -22.39
N THR A 432 -18.30 -0.30 -21.89
CA THR A 432 -17.07 -0.51 -22.67
C THR A 432 -16.61 -1.96 -22.67
N THR A 433 -15.94 -2.39 -23.72
CA THR A 433 -15.12 -3.61 -23.67
C THR A 433 -13.85 -3.34 -22.85
N PRO A 434 -13.27 -4.36 -22.18
CA PRO A 434 -12.00 -4.23 -21.48
C PRO A 434 -10.89 -3.61 -22.31
N LYS A 435 -10.78 -4.04 -23.58
CA LYS A 435 -9.79 -3.53 -24.51
C LYS A 435 -10.00 -2.05 -24.82
N ARG A 436 -11.23 -1.63 -25.13
CA ARG A 436 -11.53 -0.21 -25.40
C ARG A 436 -11.34 0.66 -24.17
N HIS A 437 -11.76 0.19 -23.00
CA HIS A 437 -11.58 0.94 -21.76
C HIS A 437 -10.11 1.22 -21.45
N ILE A 438 -9.20 0.29 -21.76
CA ILE A 438 -7.74 0.52 -21.65
C ILE A 438 -7.28 1.61 -22.61
N GLN A 439 -7.81 1.61 -23.84
CA GLN A 439 -7.44 2.58 -24.87
C GLN A 439 -7.90 4.00 -24.49
N ILE A 440 -9.14 4.17 -24.02
CA ILE A 440 -9.67 5.47 -23.55
C ILE A 440 -8.73 6.07 -22.48
N HIS A 441 -8.37 5.29 -21.44
CA HIS A 441 -7.42 5.76 -20.41
C HIS A 441 -5.99 5.96 -20.93
N ALA A 442 -5.60 5.34 -22.04
CA ALA A 442 -4.31 5.59 -22.67
C ALA A 442 -4.33 6.88 -23.51
N GLU A 443 -5.46 7.18 -24.14
CA GLU A 443 -5.73 8.40 -24.91
C GLU A 443 -5.78 9.62 -23.97
N ASP A 444 -6.48 9.54 -22.83
CA ASP A 444 -6.60 10.62 -21.83
C ASP A 444 -5.29 11.01 -21.12
N ARG A 445 -4.24 10.17 -21.24
CA ARG A 445 -2.91 10.42 -20.67
C ARG A 445 -1.98 11.14 -21.63
N ARG A 446 -2.39 11.36 -22.87
CA ARG A 446 -1.69 12.19 -23.86
C ARG A 446 -2.21 13.61 -23.78
#